data_AF-A0A158AZN8-F1
#
_entry.id   AF-A0A158AZN8-F1
#
_cell.length_a   1.000
_cell.length_b   1.000
_cell.length_c   1.000
_cell.angle_alpha   90.00
_cell.angle_beta   90.00
_cell.angle_gamma   90.00
#
_symmetry.space_group_name_H-M   'P 1'
#
loop_
_entity.id
_entity.type
_entity.pdbx_description
1 polymer ?
#
loop_
_entity_poly.entity_id
_entity_poly.type
_entity_poly.pdbx_seq_one_letter_code
_entity_poly.pdbx_strand_id
1 'polypeptide(L)'
;MTELVASPFGTRQTVVTDTAGARQDQSRELAETQVKYLMAQQFPRDVVRNMDNILNAFTRLTLAEQSQYQFSRGGSDISGPSIRAAEAMAQQWGNIEHGFRERSRGVDATGVPFSEVEAFCVDLESRTSKRLQFIVRHWRDTKSGGYKLKEERDIYELIANQAQRRVRACILAQIPGDVVDAAMQQANVTLNTKADVSPEGIQKIVTAFEQFGVTKEHVEKRIQRRLESIQPAQVVTLKRIYASLRDGMSAPGEWFEMEQPATTGESTTLKDIAKQASGKKAPKQAPQSNAPEFAPQQLIDLMRSRKDIDTLSADASMIGSLPEDDQQPALDVYNECLAALSA
;
A
#
# COMPACT_ATOMS: atom_id res chain seq x y z
N MET A 1 -68.47 -1.26 -12.17
CA MET A 1 -67.06 -0.88 -12.38
C MET A 1 -66.26 -1.49 -11.25
N THR A 2 -65.45 -2.49 -11.54
CA THR A 2 -64.63 -3.16 -10.53
C THR A 2 -63.25 -2.51 -10.57
N GLU A 3 -62.92 -1.71 -9.55
CA GLU A 3 -61.57 -1.19 -9.38
C GLU A 3 -60.64 -2.36 -9.03
N LEU A 4 -59.75 -2.70 -9.97
CA LEU A 4 -58.67 -3.65 -9.72
C LEU A 4 -57.52 -2.91 -9.01
N VAL A 5 -57.19 -3.38 -7.80
CA VAL A 5 -56.01 -2.95 -7.06
C VAL A 5 -54.76 -3.41 -7.82
N ALA A 6 -53.97 -2.47 -8.32
CA ALA A 6 -52.73 -2.77 -9.01
C ALA A 6 -51.71 -3.42 -8.04
N SER A 7 -51.06 -4.49 -8.48
CA SER A 7 -50.05 -5.19 -7.70
C SER A 7 -48.90 -4.25 -7.33
N PRO A 8 -48.45 -4.21 -6.06
CA PRO A 8 -47.25 -3.47 -5.66
C PRO A 8 -45.96 -4.08 -6.25
N PHE A 9 -46.05 -5.26 -6.85
CA PHE A 9 -44.99 -5.94 -7.60
C PHE A 9 -45.18 -5.81 -9.13
N GLY A 10 -46.15 -5.00 -9.57
CA GLY A 10 -46.36 -4.72 -10.98
C GLY A 10 -45.12 -4.03 -11.56
N THR A 11 -44.55 -4.64 -12.60
CA THR A 11 -43.36 -4.13 -13.27
C THR A 11 -43.64 -2.74 -13.83
N ARG A 12 -43.15 -1.69 -13.15
CA ARG A 12 -42.95 -0.39 -13.78
C ARG A 12 -41.85 -0.55 -14.81
N GLN A 13 -42.22 -0.85 -16.06
CA GLN A 13 -41.30 -0.80 -17.18
C GLN A 13 -41.04 0.68 -17.51
N THR A 14 -40.01 1.26 -16.87
CA THR A 14 -39.32 2.39 -17.47
C THR A 14 -38.63 1.87 -18.73
N VAL A 15 -39.25 2.15 -19.89
CA VAL A 15 -38.67 1.83 -21.19
C VAL A 15 -37.49 2.76 -21.41
N VAL A 16 -36.30 2.31 -21.01
CA VAL A 16 -35.05 2.88 -21.47
C VAL A 16 -34.92 2.46 -22.94
N THR A 17 -34.87 3.42 -23.86
CA THR A 17 -34.67 3.16 -25.28
C THR A 17 -33.23 2.70 -25.53
N ASP A 18 -32.99 1.40 -25.35
CA ASP A 18 -31.71 0.78 -25.70
C ASP A 18 -31.51 0.80 -27.22
N THR A 19 -30.34 1.28 -27.64
CA THR A 19 -29.91 1.28 -29.05
C THR A 19 -29.69 -0.15 -29.53
N ALA A 20 -29.80 -0.40 -30.85
CA ALA A 20 -29.58 -1.73 -31.41
C ALA A 20 -28.17 -2.28 -31.08
N GLY A 21 -27.15 -1.42 -31.04
CA GLY A 21 -25.79 -1.79 -30.60
C GLY A 21 -25.72 -2.21 -29.13
N ALA A 22 -26.35 -1.46 -28.23
CA ALA A 22 -26.38 -1.80 -26.80
C ALA A 22 -27.05 -3.16 -26.55
N ARG A 23 -28.12 -3.49 -27.28
CA ARG A 23 -28.78 -4.80 -27.18
C ARG A 23 -27.89 -5.95 -27.66
N GLN A 24 -27.12 -5.73 -28.73
CA GLN A 24 -26.19 -6.73 -29.25
C GLN A 24 -25.05 -7.00 -28.25
N ASP A 25 -24.48 -5.96 -27.64
CA ASP A 25 -23.43 -6.10 -26.64
C ASP A 25 -23.94 -6.82 -25.37
N GLN A 26 -25.13 -6.46 -24.88
CA GLN A 26 -25.77 -7.16 -23.76
C GLN A 26 -26.00 -8.64 -24.08
N SER A 27 -26.51 -8.95 -25.29
CA SER A 27 -26.72 -10.34 -25.71
C SER A 27 -25.41 -11.13 -25.79
N ARG A 28 -24.31 -10.51 -26.23
CA ARG A 28 -22.98 -11.14 -26.28
C ARG A 28 -22.45 -11.40 -24.86
N GLU A 29 -22.50 -10.41 -23.98
CA GLU A 29 -22.01 -10.53 -22.60
C GLU A 29 -22.80 -11.61 -21.83
N LEU A 30 -24.11 -11.68 -22.01
CA LEU A 30 -24.95 -12.73 -21.44
C LEU A 30 -24.56 -14.11 -21.95
N ALA A 31 -24.40 -14.28 -23.27
CA ALA A 31 -24.02 -15.55 -23.87
C ALA A 31 -22.63 -16.00 -23.38
N GLU A 32 -21.63 -15.11 -23.39
CA GLU A 32 -20.28 -15.39 -22.89
C GLU A 32 -20.30 -15.79 -21.42
N THR A 33 -21.05 -15.06 -20.59
CA THR A 33 -21.17 -15.35 -19.17
C THR A 33 -21.84 -16.70 -18.92
N GLN A 34 -22.93 -17.00 -19.63
CA GLN A 34 -23.61 -18.30 -19.54
C GLN A 34 -22.68 -19.45 -19.94
N VAL A 35 -21.94 -19.30 -21.04
CA VAL A 35 -20.98 -20.31 -21.50
C VAL A 35 -19.87 -20.52 -20.48
N LYS A 36 -19.29 -19.45 -19.91
CA LYS A 36 -18.25 -19.55 -18.87
C LYS A 36 -18.74 -20.34 -17.65
N TYR A 37 -19.91 -20.02 -17.12
CA TYR A 37 -20.48 -20.73 -15.97
C TYR A 37 -20.81 -22.18 -16.31
N LEU A 38 -21.39 -22.45 -17.49
CA LEU A 38 -21.73 -23.81 -17.90
C LEU A 38 -20.48 -24.67 -18.09
N MET A 39 -19.42 -24.14 -18.72
CA MET A 39 -18.13 -24.83 -18.87
C MET A 39 -17.46 -25.09 -17.52
N ALA A 40 -17.48 -24.13 -16.59
CA ALA A 40 -16.91 -24.32 -15.26
C ALA A 40 -17.66 -25.40 -14.45
N GLN A 41 -18.97 -25.53 -14.63
CA GLN A 41 -19.77 -26.60 -14.03
C GLN A 41 -19.56 -27.96 -14.69
N GLN A 42 -19.39 -27.98 -16.02
CA GLN A 42 -19.15 -29.22 -16.77
C GLN A 42 -17.74 -29.77 -16.54
N PHE A 43 -16.77 -28.88 -16.34
CA PHE A 43 -15.36 -29.20 -16.12
C PHE A 43 -14.88 -28.58 -14.78
N PRO A 44 -15.34 -29.13 -13.64
CA PRO A 44 -14.92 -28.65 -12.32
C PRO A 44 -13.42 -28.87 -12.11
N ARG A 45 -12.81 -28.06 -11.25
CA ARG A 45 -11.38 -28.14 -10.97
C ARG A 45 -11.02 -29.41 -10.19
N ASP A 46 -9.87 -29.98 -10.52
CA ASP A 46 -9.21 -30.97 -9.65
C ASP A 46 -8.29 -30.22 -8.69
N VAL A 47 -8.75 -30.06 -7.44
CA VAL A 47 -8.06 -29.25 -6.43
C VAL A 47 -6.66 -29.79 -6.12
N VAL A 48 -6.48 -31.12 -6.12
CA VAL A 48 -5.19 -31.75 -5.83
C VAL A 48 -4.22 -31.48 -6.98
N ARG A 49 -4.66 -31.77 -8.21
CA ARG A 49 -3.83 -31.52 -9.40
C ARG A 49 -3.48 -30.05 -9.57
N ASN A 50 -4.43 -29.15 -9.31
CA ASN A 50 -4.19 -27.72 -9.42
C ASN A 50 -3.23 -27.23 -8.34
N MET A 51 -3.33 -27.77 -7.13
CA MET A 51 -2.36 -27.51 -6.07
C MET A 51 -0.95 -27.99 -6.46
N ASP A 52 -0.81 -29.20 -7.01
CA ASP A 52 0.48 -29.72 -7.49
C ASP A 52 1.06 -28.83 -8.60
N ASN A 53 0.23 -28.36 -9.53
CA ASN A 53 0.64 -27.43 -10.58
C ASN A 53 1.13 -26.09 -10.01
N ILE A 54 0.44 -25.56 -8.98
CA ILE A 54 0.87 -24.36 -8.26
C ILE A 54 2.23 -24.61 -7.62
N LEU A 55 2.37 -25.65 -6.80
CA LEU A 55 3.64 -25.97 -6.13
C LEU A 55 4.79 -26.11 -7.14
N ASN A 56 4.56 -26.86 -8.23
CA ASN A 56 5.53 -27.03 -9.29
C ASN A 56 5.91 -25.69 -9.95
N ALA A 57 4.95 -24.79 -10.20
CA ALA A 57 5.25 -23.47 -10.73
C ALA A 57 6.18 -22.66 -9.82
N PHE A 58 6.02 -22.78 -8.50
CA PHE A 58 6.85 -22.12 -7.48
C PHE A 58 8.22 -22.78 -7.24
N THR A 59 8.52 -23.92 -7.89
CA THR A 59 9.88 -24.48 -7.97
C THR A 59 10.81 -23.71 -8.93
N ARG A 60 10.23 -22.86 -9.79
CA ARG A 60 11.01 -22.04 -10.73
C ARG A 60 11.66 -20.88 -10.00
N LEU A 61 12.98 -20.81 -10.06
CA LEU A 61 13.77 -19.79 -9.34
C LEU A 61 13.32 -18.36 -9.67
N THR A 62 13.09 -18.06 -10.95
CA THR A 62 12.69 -16.71 -11.39
C THR A 62 11.34 -16.27 -10.83
N LEU A 63 10.38 -17.20 -10.66
CA LEU A 63 9.11 -16.90 -9.99
C LEU A 63 9.32 -16.76 -8.48
N ALA A 64 10.10 -17.64 -7.87
CA ALA A 64 10.35 -17.63 -6.43
C ALA A 64 11.03 -16.32 -5.98
N GLU A 65 11.99 -15.80 -6.74
CA GLU A 65 12.67 -14.51 -6.49
C GLU A 65 11.70 -13.32 -6.52
N GLN A 66 10.62 -13.43 -7.30
CA GLN A 66 9.64 -12.37 -7.50
C GLN A 66 8.33 -12.64 -6.76
N SER A 67 8.29 -13.68 -5.92
CA SER A 67 7.07 -14.17 -5.28
C SER A 67 6.59 -13.28 -4.14
N GLN A 68 7.47 -12.46 -3.56
CA GLN A 68 7.17 -11.60 -2.41
C GLN A 68 7.47 -10.15 -2.78
N TYR A 69 6.61 -9.23 -2.33
CA TYR A 69 6.98 -7.82 -2.25
C TYR A 69 7.38 -7.49 -0.81
N GLN A 70 8.17 -6.44 -0.66
CA GLN A 70 8.54 -5.86 0.62
C GLN A 70 8.43 -4.34 0.50
N PHE A 71 7.77 -3.68 1.45
CA PHE A 71 7.88 -2.24 1.60
C PHE A 71 7.77 -1.81 3.07
N SER A 72 8.51 -0.77 3.44
CA SER A 72 8.47 -0.18 4.77
C SER A 72 7.38 0.89 4.84
N ARG A 73 6.53 0.85 5.86
CA ARG A 73 5.54 1.91 6.14
C ARG A 73 5.45 2.15 7.64
N GLY A 74 5.67 3.38 8.08
CA GLY A 74 5.56 3.75 9.50
C GLY A 74 6.54 3.00 10.40
N GLY A 75 7.75 2.71 9.90
CA GLY A 75 8.77 1.97 10.65
C GLY A 75 8.54 0.45 10.74
N SER A 76 7.51 -0.08 10.09
CA SER A 76 7.27 -1.53 10.00
C SER A 76 7.41 -2.05 8.57
N ASP A 77 7.98 -3.23 8.47
CA ASP A 77 8.18 -3.98 7.23
C ASP A 77 6.94 -4.77 6.86
N ILE A 78 6.32 -4.42 5.73
CA ILE A 78 5.14 -5.12 5.22
C ILE A 78 5.56 -6.00 4.04
N SER A 79 5.35 -7.30 4.20
CA SER A 79 5.62 -8.31 3.19
C SER A 79 4.35 -9.08 2.82
N GLY A 80 4.34 -9.66 1.63
CA GLY A 80 3.26 -10.55 1.21
C GLY A 80 3.45 -11.11 -0.19
N PRO A 81 2.56 -12.02 -0.64
CA PRO A 81 2.60 -12.57 -2.00
C PRO A 81 2.58 -11.43 -3.01
N SER A 82 3.40 -11.45 -4.04
CA SER A 82 3.44 -10.38 -5.06
C SER A 82 2.27 -10.47 -6.04
N ILE A 83 2.18 -9.50 -6.95
CA ILE A 83 1.25 -9.57 -8.10
C ILE A 83 1.56 -10.81 -8.95
N ARG A 84 2.85 -11.07 -9.24
CA ARG A 84 3.28 -12.24 -10.04
C ARG A 84 2.96 -13.56 -9.35
N ALA A 85 3.08 -13.62 -8.03
CA ALA A 85 2.68 -14.80 -7.27
C ALA A 85 1.17 -15.04 -7.38
N ALA A 86 0.35 -13.99 -7.18
CA ALA A 86 -1.10 -14.09 -7.30
C ALA A 86 -1.54 -14.53 -8.70
N GLU A 87 -0.98 -13.93 -9.75
CA GLU A 87 -1.24 -14.32 -11.14
C GLU A 87 -0.82 -15.77 -11.42
N ALA A 88 0.35 -16.19 -10.96
CA ALA A 88 0.83 -17.57 -11.13
C ALA A 88 -0.10 -18.57 -10.45
N MET A 89 -0.61 -18.25 -9.25
CA MET A 89 -1.61 -19.09 -8.57
C MET A 89 -2.93 -19.12 -9.35
N ALA A 90 -3.45 -17.96 -9.77
CA ALA A 90 -4.71 -17.87 -10.51
C ALA A 90 -4.66 -18.63 -11.84
N GLN A 91 -3.54 -18.61 -12.55
CA GLN A 91 -3.32 -19.36 -13.79
C GLN A 91 -3.47 -20.88 -13.62
N GLN A 92 -3.08 -21.42 -12.45
CA GLN A 92 -3.09 -22.86 -12.18
C GLN A 92 -4.30 -23.32 -11.37
N TRP A 93 -4.97 -22.42 -10.65
CA TRP A 93 -6.10 -22.75 -9.79
C TRP A 93 -7.35 -23.18 -10.57
N GLY A 94 -7.46 -22.76 -11.83
CA GLY A 94 -8.56 -23.13 -12.72
C GLY A 94 -9.88 -22.42 -12.39
N ASN A 95 -10.75 -22.30 -13.41
CA ASN A 95 -12.09 -21.74 -13.27
C ASN A 95 -12.15 -20.37 -12.54
N ILE A 96 -11.11 -19.54 -12.68
CA ILE A 96 -11.05 -18.17 -12.16
C ILE A 96 -10.92 -17.19 -13.32
N GLU A 97 -11.71 -16.12 -13.26
CA GLU A 97 -11.58 -14.94 -14.11
C GLU A 97 -11.14 -13.75 -13.25
N HIS A 98 -10.13 -13.01 -13.68
CA HIS A 98 -9.62 -11.86 -12.94
C HIS A 98 -9.14 -10.77 -13.88
N GLY A 99 -9.17 -9.53 -13.41
CA GLY A 99 -8.72 -8.39 -14.19
C GLY A 99 -9.24 -7.08 -13.62
N PHE A 100 -9.09 -6.01 -14.39
CA PHE A 100 -9.67 -4.72 -14.08
C PHE A 100 -10.28 -4.09 -15.32
N ARG A 101 -11.20 -3.16 -15.10
CA ARG A 101 -11.81 -2.35 -16.15
C ARG A 101 -11.95 -0.91 -15.69
N GLU A 102 -11.65 0.01 -16.59
CA GLU A 102 -11.99 1.42 -16.43
C GLU A 102 -13.48 1.58 -16.77
N ARG A 103 -14.26 2.10 -15.82
CA ARG A 103 -15.73 2.21 -15.91
C ARG A 103 -16.14 3.54 -16.50
N SER A 104 -15.50 4.62 -16.03
CA SER A 104 -15.78 5.98 -16.47
C SER A 104 -14.54 6.86 -16.23
N ARG A 105 -14.53 8.01 -16.90
CA ARG A 105 -13.59 9.10 -16.63
C ARG A 105 -14.38 10.35 -16.26
N GLY A 106 -13.83 11.13 -15.34
CA GLY A 106 -14.40 12.38 -14.89
C GLY A 106 -13.34 13.44 -14.65
N VAL A 107 -13.77 14.62 -14.25
CA VAL A 107 -12.92 15.71 -13.78
C VAL A 107 -13.44 16.13 -12.41
N ASP A 108 -12.56 16.18 -11.42
CA ASP A 108 -12.92 16.60 -10.07
C ASP A 108 -13.16 18.12 -10.00
N ALA A 109 -13.69 18.59 -8.86
CA ALA A 109 -13.98 20.01 -8.65
C ALA A 109 -12.75 20.94 -8.77
N THR A 110 -11.54 20.38 -8.66
CA THR A 110 -10.27 21.10 -8.79
C THR A 110 -9.72 21.09 -10.22
N GLY A 111 -10.43 20.49 -11.18
CA GLY A 111 -10.01 20.38 -12.57
C GLY A 111 -9.04 19.22 -12.86
N VAL A 112 -8.83 18.31 -11.89
CA VAL A 112 -7.98 17.13 -12.05
C VAL A 112 -8.81 15.95 -12.57
N PRO A 113 -8.45 15.35 -13.71
CA PRO A 113 -9.12 14.19 -14.25
C PRO A 113 -8.93 12.97 -13.35
N PHE A 114 -9.90 12.07 -13.37
CA PHE A 114 -9.83 10.82 -12.66
C PHE A 114 -10.52 9.71 -13.46
N SER A 115 -10.16 8.47 -13.14
CA SER A 115 -10.80 7.27 -13.66
C SER A 115 -11.47 6.51 -12.54
N GLU A 116 -12.71 6.11 -12.75
CA GLU A 116 -13.37 5.11 -11.92
C GLU A 116 -12.97 3.73 -12.44
N VAL A 117 -12.33 2.94 -11.58
CA VAL A 117 -11.76 1.66 -11.97
C VAL A 117 -12.35 0.57 -11.08
N GLU A 118 -12.63 -0.58 -11.68
CA GLU A 118 -13.05 -1.77 -10.96
C GLU A 118 -12.02 -2.87 -11.17
N ALA A 119 -11.46 -3.38 -10.08
CA ALA A 119 -10.65 -4.59 -10.06
C ALA A 119 -11.51 -5.76 -9.56
N PHE A 120 -11.39 -6.93 -10.18
CA PHE A 120 -12.22 -8.08 -9.85
C PHE A 120 -11.49 -9.41 -9.93
N CYS A 121 -12.03 -10.38 -9.20
CA CYS A 121 -11.75 -11.80 -9.34
C CYS A 121 -13.08 -12.55 -9.13
N VAL A 122 -13.40 -13.47 -10.02
CA VAL A 122 -14.60 -14.29 -10.01
C VAL A 122 -14.18 -15.74 -10.10
N ASP A 123 -14.64 -16.54 -9.14
CA ASP A 123 -14.59 -17.98 -9.27
C ASP A 123 -15.84 -18.44 -10.02
N LEU A 124 -15.64 -18.93 -11.24
CA LEU A 124 -16.71 -19.34 -12.14
C LEU A 124 -17.39 -20.63 -11.67
N GLU A 125 -16.70 -21.46 -10.90
CA GLU A 125 -17.21 -22.74 -10.43
C GLU A 125 -18.09 -22.56 -9.18
N SER A 126 -17.58 -21.83 -8.18
CA SER A 126 -18.31 -21.53 -6.94
C SER A 126 -19.22 -20.31 -7.03
N ARG A 127 -19.11 -19.52 -8.12
CA ARG A 127 -19.87 -18.29 -8.40
C ARG A 127 -19.64 -17.18 -7.38
N THR A 128 -18.57 -17.25 -6.60
CA THR A 128 -18.18 -16.18 -5.69
C THR A 128 -17.38 -15.12 -6.46
N SER A 129 -17.48 -13.87 -6.01
CA SER A 129 -16.73 -12.79 -6.62
C SER A 129 -16.25 -11.77 -5.59
N LYS A 130 -15.05 -11.25 -5.81
CA LYS A 130 -14.54 -10.07 -5.14
C LYS A 130 -14.39 -8.96 -6.16
N ARG A 131 -15.03 -7.82 -5.89
CA ARG A 131 -14.93 -6.60 -6.69
C ARG A 131 -14.51 -5.44 -5.80
N LEU A 132 -13.57 -4.64 -6.28
CA LEU A 132 -13.08 -3.44 -5.63
C LEU A 132 -13.21 -2.28 -6.60
N GLN A 133 -14.08 -1.33 -6.28
CA GLN A 133 -14.26 -0.10 -7.03
C GLN A 133 -13.49 1.03 -6.35
N PHE A 134 -12.75 1.81 -7.13
CA PHE A 134 -11.89 2.86 -6.62
C PHE A 134 -11.65 3.93 -7.69
N ILE A 135 -11.29 5.12 -7.23
CA ILE A 135 -10.98 6.26 -8.08
C ILE A 135 -9.47 6.40 -8.19
N VAL A 136 -8.97 6.56 -9.41
CA VAL A 136 -7.58 6.89 -9.72
C VAL A 136 -7.52 8.32 -10.22
N ARG A 137 -7.01 9.23 -9.40
CA ARG A 137 -6.72 10.61 -9.82
C ARG A 137 -5.54 10.59 -10.80
N HIS A 138 -5.64 11.33 -11.91
CA HIS A 138 -4.58 11.45 -12.92
C HIS A 138 -3.52 12.44 -12.46
N TRP A 139 -2.85 12.08 -11.37
CA TRP A 139 -1.94 12.93 -10.63
C TRP A 139 -0.70 12.13 -10.23
N ARG A 140 0.47 12.76 -10.33
CA ARG A 140 1.73 12.20 -9.86
C ARG A 140 2.24 13.03 -8.71
N ASP A 141 2.28 12.43 -7.52
CA ASP A 141 2.82 13.07 -6.34
C ASP A 141 4.34 13.24 -6.44
N THR A 142 4.81 14.38 -5.95
CA THR A 142 6.24 14.68 -5.77
C THR A 142 6.44 15.23 -4.38
N LYS A 143 7.69 15.27 -3.89
CA LYS A 143 8.01 15.87 -2.58
C LYS A 143 7.60 17.34 -2.46
N SER A 144 7.38 18.01 -3.60
CA SER A 144 7.07 19.44 -3.68
C SER A 144 5.62 19.74 -4.10
N GLY A 145 4.72 18.76 -4.01
CA GLY A 145 3.28 18.99 -4.21
C GLY A 145 2.65 18.36 -5.45
N GLY A 146 3.38 17.62 -6.28
CA GLY A 146 2.83 16.83 -7.39
C GLY A 146 2.35 17.61 -8.62
N TYR A 147 1.90 16.89 -9.65
CA TYR A 147 1.35 17.49 -10.88
C TYR A 147 0.33 16.59 -11.60
N LYS A 148 -0.55 17.21 -12.39
CA LYS A 148 -1.54 16.53 -13.24
C LYS A 148 -0.87 15.85 -14.43
N LEU A 149 -1.20 14.58 -14.64
CA LEU A 149 -0.77 13.81 -15.81
C LEU A 149 -1.53 14.29 -17.05
N LYS A 150 -0.81 14.48 -18.15
CA LYS A 150 -1.37 14.94 -19.44
C LYS A 150 -1.29 13.86 -20.52
N GLU A 151 -0.21 13.08 -20.51
CA GLU A 151 0.02 12.03 -21.50
C GLU A 151 -0.84 10.80 -21.20
N GLU A 152 -1.56 10.32 -22.21
CA GLU A 152 -2.45 9.15 -22.07
C GLU A 152 -1.67 7.90 -21.65
N ARG A 153 -0.42 7.77 -22.10
CA ARG A 153 0.46 6.68 -21.68
C ARG A 153 0.72 6.70 -20.17
N ASP A 154 1.08 7.85 -19.61
CA ASP A 154 1.33 7.97 -18.16
C ASP A 154 0.07 7.70 -17.35
N ILE A 155 -1.09 8.14 -17.86
CA ILE A 155 -2.40 7.91 -17.25
C ILE A 155 -2.71 6.41 -17.22
N TYR A 156 -2.56 5.73 -18.35
CA TYR A 156 -2.78 4.28 -18.44
C TYR A 156 -1.84 3.50 -17.52
N GLU A 157 -0.54 3.83 -17.52
CA GLU A 157 0.45 3.18 -16.65
C GLU A 157 0.12 3.40 -15.16
N LEU A 158 -0.34 4.60 -14.77
CA LEU A 158 -0.80 4.89 -13.41
C LEU A 158 -2.01 4.03 -13.02
N ILE A 159 -3.03 3.99 -13.90
CA ILE A 159 -4.26 3.22 -13.67
C ILE A 159 -3.94 1.73 -13.55
N ALA A 160 -3.18 1.18 -14.50
CA ALA A 160 -2.79 -0.22 -14.52
C ALA A 160 -2.03 -0.61 -13.25
N ASN A 161 -1.06 0.22 -12.82
CA ASN A 161 -0.30 -0.03 -11.60
C ASN A 161 -1.19 -0.04 -10.33
N GLN A 162 -2.14 0.89 -10.22
CA GLN A 162 -3.05 0.95 -9.06
C GLN A 162 -4.11 -0.16 -9.09
N ALA A 163 -4.56 -0.54 -10.28
CA ALA A 163 -5.52 -1.60 -10.48
C ALA A 163 -4.92 -2.97 -10.19
N GLN A 164 -3.72 -3.25 -10.69
CA GLN A 164 -3.10 -4.57 -10.54
C GLN A 164 -2.84 -4.94 -9.07
N ARG A 165 -2.53 -3.95 -8.21
CA ARG A 165 -2.42 -4.16 -6.75
C ARG A 165 -3.74 -4.61 -6.13
N ARG A 166 -4.87 -4.13 -6.64
CA ARG A 166 -6.22 -4.53 -6.18
C ARG A 166 -6.70 -5.81 -6.83
N VAL A 167 -6.35 -6.07 -8.09
CA VAL A 167 -6.57 -7.38 -8.74
C VAL A 167 -5.88 -8.48 -7.94
N ARG A 168 -4.62 -8.27 -7.54
CA ARG A 168 -3.91 -9.15 -6.62
C ARG A 168 -4.71 -9.41 -5.33
N ALA A 169 -5.24 -8.36 -4.70
CA ALA A 169 -6.06 -8.52 -3.50
C ALA A 169 -7.35 -9.32 -3.77
N CYS A 170 -7.99 -9.13 -4.93
CA CYS A 170 -9.16 -9.90 -5.34
C CYS A 170 -8.82 -11.38 -5.58
N ILE A 171 -7.67 -11.69 -6.20
CA ILE A 171 -7.19 -13.05 -6.40
C ILE A 171 -6.96 -13.74 -5.06
N LEU A 172 -6.20 -13.10 -4.16
CA LEU A 172 -5.88 -13.65 -2.84
C LEU A 172 -7.12 -13.81 -1.95
N ALA A 173 -8.18 -13.04 -2.19
CA ALA A 173 -9.46 -13.24 -1.50
C ALA A 173 -10.25 -14.44 -2.02
N GLN A 174 -9.96 -14.92 -3.23
CA GLN A 174 -10.69 -16.00 -3.89
C GLN A 174 -9.98 -17.35 -3.80
N ILE A 175 -8.65 -17.36 -3.73
CA ILE A 175 -7.85 -18.57 -3.53
C ILE A 175 -7.78 -18.87 -2.03
N PRO A 176 -8.01 -20.13 -1.59
CA PRO A 176 -7.89 -20.52 -0.19
C PRO A 176 -6.53 -20.17 0.42
N GLY A 177 -6.52 -19.74 1.68
CA GLY A 177 -5.31 -19.23 2.35
C GLY A 177 -4.22 -20.30 2.51
N ASP A 178 -4.59 -21.54 2.75
CA ASP A 178 -3.70 -22.70 2.83
C ASP A 178 -2.97 -22.99 1.51
N VAL A 179 -3.65 -22.79 0.37
CA VAL A 179 -3.04 -22.88 -0.97
C VAL A 179 -2.01 -21.78 -1.17
N VAL A 180 -2.35 -20.54 -0.77
CA VAL A 180 -1.43 -19.41 -0.82
C VAL A 180 -0.21 -19.68 0.05
N ASP A 181 -0.41 -20.09 1.31
CA ASP A 181 0.67 -20.34 2.25
C ASP A 181 1.61 -21.44 1.76
N ALA A 182 1.08 -22.54 1.24
CA ALA A 182 1.87 -23.63 0.70
C ALA A 182 2.66 -23.21 -0.56
N ALA A 183 2.08 -22.40 -1.44
CA ALA A 183 2.80 -21.82 -2.57
C ALA A 183 3.97 -20.93 -2.12
N MET A 184 3.75 -20.09 -1.11
CA MET A 184 4.79 -19.22 -0.54
C MET A 184 5.88 -20.01 0.19
N GLN A 185 5.51 -21.09 0.89
CA GLN A 185 6.47 -22.00 1.51
C GLN A 185 7.35 -22.69 0.44
N GLN A 186 6.75 -23.18 -0.63
CA GLN A 186 7.50 -23.77 -1.75
C GLN A 186 8.44 -22.76 -2.42
N ALA A 187 8.03 -21.48 -2.53
CA ALA A 187 8.91 -20.41 -2.99
C ALA A 187 10.15 -20.28 -2.08
N ASN A 188 9.95 -20.27 -0.76
CA ASN A 188 11.04 -20.18 0.20
C ASN A 188 11.96 -21.41 0.16
N VAL A 189 11.40 -22.62 0.03
CA VAL A 189 12.19 -23.85 -0.15
C VAL A 189 13.06 -23.74 -1.39
N THR A 190 12.49 -23.28 -2.50
CA THR A 190 13.20 -23.09 -3.77
C THR A 190 14.34 -22.10 -3.64
N LEU A 191 14.09 -20.93 -3.04
CA LEU A 191 15.11 -19.91 -2.81
C LEU A 191 16.25 -20.42 -1.92
N ASN A 192 15.92 -21.13 -0.84
CA ASN A 192 16.93 -21.71 0.05
C ASN A 192 17.74 -22.81 -0.64
N THR A 193 17.09 -23.67 -1.43
CA THR A 193 17.77 -24.78 -2.12
C THR A 193 18.70 -24.27 -3.23
N LYS A 194 18.35 -23.17 -3.87
CA LYS A 194 19.11 -22.56 -4.98
C LYS A 194 20.01 -21.41 -4.53
N ALA A 195 20.13 -21.14 -3.24
CA ALA A 195 21.00 -20.08 -2.75
C ALA A 195 22.47 -20.49 -2.93
N ASP A 196 23.25 -19.58 -3.51
CA ASP A 196 24.68 -19.75 -3.71
C ASP A 196 25.44 -19.44 -2.41
N VAL A 197 25.88 -20.48 -1.73
CA VAL A 197 26.71 -20.41 -0.50
C VAL A 197 28.19 -20.64 -0.80
N SER A 198 28.60 -20.66 -2.08
CA SER A 198 30.02 -20.77 -2.43
C SER A 198 30.80 -19.53 -1.96
N PRO A 199 32.12 -19.66 -1.71
CA PRO A 199 32.96 -18.50 -1.38
C PRO A 199 32.84 -17.36 -2.40
N GLU A 200 32.71 -17.69 -3.70
CA GLU A 200 32.50 -16.71 -4.76
C GLU A 200 31.14 -16.01 -4.66
N GLY A 201 30.07 -16.77 -4.40
CA GLY A 201 28.73 -16.23 -4.20
C GLY A 201 28.66 -15.28 -3.01
N ILE A 202 29.33 -15.64 -1.91
CA ILE A 202 29.46 -14.81 -0.72
C ILE A 202 30.22 -13.52 -1.03
N GLN A 203 31.36 -13.61 -1.73
CA GLN A 203 32.14 -12.44 -2.11
C GLN A 203 31.32 -11.48 -2.98
N LYS A 204 30.54 -11.99 -3.94
CA LYS A 204 29.64 -11.18 -4.77
C LYS A 204 28.62 -10.42 -3.92
N ILE A 205 28.06 -11.06 -2.90
CA ILE A 205 27.10 -10.40 -1.99
C ILE A 205 27.79 -9.28 -1.24
N VAL A 206 28.94 -9.53 -0.62
CA VAL A 206 29.69 -8.51 0.14
C VAL A 206 30.06 -7.33 -0.75
N THR A 207 30.62 -7.57 -1.92
CA THR A 207 30.98 -6.52 -2.89
C THR A 207 29.76 -5.73 -3.35
N ALA A 208 28.59 -6.36 -3.49
CA ALA A 208 27.35 -5.65 -3.82
C ALA A 208 26.89 -4.72 -2.68
N PHE A 209 27.19 -5.05 -1.42
CA PHE A 209 26.86 -4.24 -0.25
C PHE A 209 27.82 -3.06 -0.02
N GLU A 210 29.05 -3.12 -0.54
CA GLU A 210 30.05 -2.05 -0.41
C GLU A 210 29.57 -0.71 -0.98
N GLN A 211 28.78 -0.71 -2.07
CA GLN A 211 28.21 0.53 -2.64
C GLN A 211 27.26 1.27 -1.69
N PHE A 212 26.79 0.59 -0.64
CA PHE A 212 25.94 1.14 0.41
C PHE A 212 26.69 1.43 1.72
N GLY A 213 28.03 1.32 1.71
CA GLY A 213 28.86 1.51 2.92
C GLY A 213 28.77 0.34 3.92
N VAL A 214 28.21 -0.80 3.50
CA VAL A 214 28.07 -1.98 4.36
C VAL A 214 29.30 -2.87 4.17
N THR A 215 30.12 -3.02 5.21
CA THR A 215 31.33 -3.85 5.20
C THR A 215 31.03 -5.31 5.55
N LYS A 216 32.02 -6.18 5.39
CA LYS A 216 31.95 -7.59 5.81
C LYS A 216 31.55 -7.73 7.28
N GLU A 217 32.10 -6.91 8.16
CA GLU A 217 31.85 -6.94 9.60
C GLU A 217 30.38 -6.63 9.93
N HIS A 218 29.79 -5.66 9.22
CA HIS A 218 28.36 -5.34 9.36
C HIS A 218 27.48 -6.54 8.97
N VAL A 219 27.82 -7.23 7.87
CA VAL A 219 27.10 -8.43 7.41
C VAL A 219 27.24 -9.58 8.42
N GLU A 220 28.45 -9.89 8.88
CA GLU A 220 28.70 -10.94 9.88
C GLU A 220 27.95 -10.69 11.19
N LYS A 221 27.91 -9.44 11.64
CA LYS A 221 27.16 -9.03 12.83
C LYS A 221 25.66 -9.23 12.65
N ARG A 222 25.12 -8.89 11.48
CA ARG A 222 23.69 -9.06 11.17
C ARG A 222 23.25 -10.52 11.13
N ILE A 223 24.07 -11.39 10.54
CA ILE A 223 23.77 -12.83 10.48
C ILE A 223 24.20 -13.58 11.77
N GLN A 224 24.85 -12.87 12.70
CA GLN A 224 25.40 -13.37 13.96
C GLN A 224 26.37 -14.56 13.81
N ARG A 225 27.05 -14.64 12.66
CA ARG A 225 27.94 -15.76 12.29
C ARG A 225 29.02 -15.28 11.32
N ARG A 226 30.09 -16.05 11.18
CA ARG A 226 31.12 -15.83 10.15
C ARG A 226 30.55 -16.12 8.77
N LEU A 227 30.97 -15.35 7.76
CA LEU A 227 30.52 -15.53 6.38
C LEU A 227 30.80 -16.93 5.83
N GLU A 228 31.91 -17.55 6.26
CA GLU A 228 32.28 -18.92 5.88
C GLU A 228 31.28 -19.99 6.36
N SER A 229 30.44 -19.65 7.35
CA SER A 229 29.43 -20.52 7.95
C SER A 229 28.00 -20.09 7.61
N ILE A 230 27.83 -19.27 6.57
CA ILE A 230 26.54 -18.72 6.15
C ILE A 230 25.58 -19.83 5.74
N GLN A 231 24.32 -19.69 6.14
CA GLN A 231 23.26 -20.61 5.74
C GLN A 231 22.53 -20.09 4.48
N PRO A 232 21.95 -20.99 3.67
CA PRO A 232 21.18 -20.60 2.50
C PRO A 232 20.07 -19.58 2.80
N ALA A 233 19.35 -19.75 3.92
CA ALA A 233 18.32 -18.82 4.35
C ALA A 233 18.88 -17.40 4.60
N GLN A 234 20.09 -17.29 5.16
CA GLN A 234 20.75 -16.01 5.39
C GLN A 234 21.13 -15.34 4.08
N VAL A 235 21.60 -16.10 3.08
CA VAL A 235 21.86 -15.58 1.73
C VAL A 235 20.59 -15.02 1.10
N VAL A 236 19.46 -15.72 1.22
CA VAL A 236 18.15 -15.23 0.72
C VAL A 236 17.75 -13.94 1.41
N THR A 237 17.89 -13.86 2.73
CA THR A 237 17.62 -12.62 3.49
C THR A 237 18.50 -11.47 3.03
N LEU A 238 19.81 -11.69 2.84
CA LEU A 238 20.74 -10.67 2.35
C LEU A 238 20.36 -10.18 0.95
N LYS A 239 19.97 -11.08 0.03
CA LYS A 239 19.47 -10.69 -1.30
C LYS A 239 18.22 -9.81 -1.22
N ARG A 240 17.30 -10.10 -0.29
CA ARG A 240 16.09 -9.27 -0.06
C ARG A 240 16.45 -7.89 0.46
N ILE A 241 17.35 -7.80 1.44
CA ILE A 241 17.84 -6.52 1.96
C ILE A 241 18.51 -5.71 0.85
N TYR A 242 19.38 -6.34 0.06
CA TYR A 242 20.03 -5.70 -1.09
C TYR A 242 19.02 -5.11 -2.08
N ALA A 243 17.97 -5.87 -2.42
CA ALA A 243 16.91 -5.38 -3.30
C ALA A 243 16.21 -4.14 -2.73
N SER A 244 15.89 -4.15 -1.43
CA SER A 244 15.29 -3.01 -0.72
C SER A 244 16.19 -1.76 -0.72
N LEU A 245 17.50 -1.93 -0.50
CA LEU A 245 18.49 -0.84 -0.57
C LEU A 245 18.62 -0.28 -1.99
N ARG A 246 18.73 -1.16 -3.00
CA ARG A 246 18.85 -0.79 -4.41
C ARG A 246 17.64 0.00 -4.91
N ASP A 247 16.45 -0.36 -4.44
CA ASP A 247 15.20 0.31 -4.80
C ASP A 247 14.94 1.57 -3.94
N GLY A 248 15.84 1.89 -2.99
CA GLY A 248 15.74 3.08 -2.14
C GLY A 248 14.60 3.03 -1.13
N MET A 249 14.09 1.83 -0.84
CA MET A 249 12.95 1.61 0.06
C MET A 249 13.34 1.64 1.54
N SER A 250 14.62 1.46 1.84
CA SER A 250 15.18 1.42 3.19
C SER A 250 16.62 1.93 3.18
N ALA A 251 17.10 2.47 4.31
CA ALA A 251 18.49 2.86 4.48
C ALA A 251 19.35 1.71 5.07
N PRO A 252 20.67 1.69 4.82
CA PRO A 252 21.54 0.64 5.37
C PRO A 252 21.54 0.58 6.91
N GLY A 253 21.34 1.71 7.58
CA GLY A 253 21.27 1.80 9.05
C GLY A 253 20.02 1.16 9.65
N GLU A 254 18.99 0.86 8.86
CA GLU A 254 17.81 0.10 9.31
C GLU A 254 18.11 -1.40 9.42
N TRP A 255 19.10 -1.88 8.66
CA TRP A 255 19.40 -3.31 8.53
C TRP A 255 20.71 -3.72 9.21
N PHE A 256 21.65 -2.80 9.27
CA PHE A 256 23.01 -3.03 9.76
C PHE A 256 23.34 -2.02 10.85
N GLU A 257 23.97 -2.51 11.91
CA GLU A 257 24.56 -1.65 12.95
C GLU A 257 25.81 -0.97 12.39
N MET A 258 25.59 0.12 11.66
CA MET A 258 26.65 1.01 11.23
C MET A 258 26.97 1.94 12.39
N GLU A 259 28.25 2.09 12.72
CA GLU A 259 28.68 3.22 13.54
C GLU A 259 28.26 4.48 12.79
N GLN A 260 27.25 5.19 13.32
CA GLN A 260 26.95 6.52 12.82
C GLN A 260 28.27 7.29 12.89
N PRO A 261 28.75 7.91 11.80
CA PRO A 261 29.71 8.98 11.99
C PRO A 261 29.00 9.94 12.94
N ALA A 262 29.58 10.13 14.13
CA ALA A 262 29.20 11.22 14.98
C ALA A 262 29.15 12.43 14.04
N THR A 263 27.95 12.97 13.82
CA THR A 263 27.84 14.32 13.32
C THR A 263 28.81 15.12 14.16
N THR A 264 29.82 15.71 13.54
CA THR A 264 30.72 16.69 14.11
C THR A 264 29.89 17.90 14.53
N GLY A 265 29.10 17.72 15.59
CA GLY A 265 28.78 18.75 16.54
C GLY A 265 29.98 18.84 17.45
N GLU A 266 30.62 20.00 17.44
CA GLU A 266 31.75 20.35 18.28
C GLU A 266 31.60 19.79 19.70
N SER A 267 32.47 18.84 20.05
CA SER A 267 32.64 18.43 21.44
C SER A 267 33.30 19.59 22.18
N THR A 268 32.49 20.49 22.72
CA THR A 268 32.96 21.43 23.74
C THR A 268 33.13 20.65 25.04
N THR A 269 34.38 20.33 25.34
CA THR A 269 34.84 19.78 26.61
C THR A 269 34.29 20.61 27.79
N LEU A 270 33.92 19.91 28.86
CA LEU A 270 33.30 20.41 30.11
C LEU A 270 34.15 21.39 30.95
N LYS A 271 35.12 22.12 30.37
CA LYS A 271 35.99 23.08 31.08
C LYS A 271 35.84 24.54 30.62
N ASP A 272 35.16 24.82 29.50
CA ASP A 272 35.00 26.20 29.01
C ASP A 272 33.68 26.88 29.40
N ILE A 273 32.72 26.15 29.97
CA ILE A 273 31.42 26.70 30.43
C ILE A 273 31.51 27.33 31.85
N ALA A 274 32.60 27.10 32.58
CA ALA A 274 32.78 27.61 33.96
C ALA A 274 33.15 29.11 34.07
N LYS A 275 33.29 29.84 32.95
CA LYS A 275 33.68 31.27 32.96
C LYS A 275 32.59 32.25 32.53
N GLN A 276 31.38 31.82 32.16
CA GLN A 276 30.32 32.73 31.70
C GLN A 276 28.94 32.47 32.34
N ALA A 277 28.92 32.07 33.61
CA ALA A 277 27.69 32.04 34.41
C ALA A 277 27.75 33.08 35.55
N SER A 278 27.59 34.35 35.22
CA SER A 278 27.11 35.37 36.16
C SER A 278 25.97 36.15 35.50
N GLY A 279 24.74 35.65 35.66
CA GLY A 279 23.55 36.40 35.22
C GLY A 279 22.28 35.57 35.07
N LYS A 280 21.52 35.49 36.18
CA LYS A 280 20.05 35.27 36.28
C LYS A 280 19.44 33.88 35.99
N LYS A 281 19.17 33.19 37.11
CA LYS A 281 17.93 32.48 37.56
C LYS A 281 16.77 32.41 36.54
N ALA A 282 16.37 31.23 36.04
CA ALA A 282 15.49 30.16 36.63
C ALA A 282 14.00 30.35 36.27
N PRO A 283 13.13 29.31 36.19
CA PRO A 283 13.31 27.89 36.54
C PRO A 283 12.88 26.84 35.48
N LYS A 284 13.12 25.57 35.84
CA LYS A 284 12.95 24.29 35.13
C LYS A 284 11.48 23.82 35.02
N GLN A 285 11.17 23.12 33.92
CA GLN A 285 10.15 22.05 33.88
C GLN A 285 10.80 20.71 33.49
N ALA A 286 10.24 19.63 34.03
CA ALA A 286 10.59 18.23 33.81
C ALA A 286 9.89 17.67 32.55
N PRO A 287 10.28 16.49 32.03
CA PRO A 287 10.17 16.15 30.62
C PRO A 287 8.82 15.54 30.23
N GLN A 288 8.25 15.95 29.09
CA GLN A 288 7.14 15.24 28.42
C GLN A 288 7.37 15.11 26.91
N SER A 289 7.17 13.87 26.44
CA SER A 289 6.48 13.45 25.21
C SER A 289 6.54 14.36 23.97
N ASN A 290 7.32 13.95 22.96
CA ASN A 290 7.37 14.58 21.64
C ASN A 290 6.10 14.28 20.81
N ALA A 291 5.14 15.21 20.84
CA ALA A 291 4.24 15.52 19.73
C ALA A 291 4.45 17.02 19.37
N PRO A 292 4.26 17.46 18.13
CA PRO A 292 4.42 18.88 17.79
C PRO A 292 3.33 19.70 18.50
N GLU A 293 3.69 20.37 19.60
CA GLU A 293 2.85 21.35 20.28
C GLU A 293 2.56 22.52 19.33
N PHE A 294 1.30 22.64 18.88
CA PHE A 294 0.80 23.88 18.32
C PHE A 294 0.49 24.80 19.50
N ALA A 295 1.15 25.96 19.59
CA ALA A 295 0.92 26.87 20.72
C ALA A 295 -0.56 27.28 20.75
N PRO A 296 -1.27 27.18 21.89
CA PRO A 296 -2.71 27.47 21.99
C PRO A 296 -3.11 28.82 21.37
N GLN A 297 -2.28 29.83 21.59
CA GLN A 297 -2.49 31.17 21.07
C GLN A 297 -2.48 31.24 19.53
N GLN A 298 -1.64 30.42 18.88
CA GLN A 298 -1.56 30.40 17.41
C GLN A 298 -2.82 29.79 16.80
N LEU A 299 -3.44 28.79 17.45
CA LEU A 299 -4.68 28.21 16.98
C LEU A 299 -5.84 29.20 17.12
N ILE A 300 -5.89 29.92 18.24
CA ILE A 300 -6.89 30.96 18.50
C ILE A 300 -6.79 32.09 17.47
N ASP A 301 -5.58 32.58 17.18
CA ASP A 301 -5.36 33.62 16.18
C ASP A 301 -5.72 33.13 14.77
N LEU A 302 -5.44 31.85 14.47
CA LEU A 302 -5.80 31.23 13.21
C LEU A 302 -7.32 31.14 13.03
N MET A 303 -8.06 30.68 14.04
CA MET A 303 -9.53 30.59 14.02
C MET A 303 -10.18 31.97 13.82
N ARG A 304 -9.67 33.01 14.48
CA ARG A 304 -10.13 34.40 14.31
C ARG A 304 -9.86 34.97 12.92
N SER A 305 -8.87 34.44 12.21
CA SER A 305 -8.54 34.88 10.84
C SER A 305 -9.45 34.27 9.76
N ARG A 306 -10.26 33.26 10.09
CA ARG A 306 -11.09 32.54 9.12
C ARG A 306 -12.32 33.34 8.72
N LYS A 307 -12.71 33.17 7.45
CA LYS A 307 -13.82 33.89 6.80
C LYS A 307 -14.92 32.97 6.28
N ASP A 308 -14.76 31.67 6.47
CA ASP A 308 -15.71 30.65 6.04
C ASP A 308 -15.79 29.54 7.10
N ILE A 309 -16.96 28.90 7.19
CA ILE A 309 -17.30 27.94 8.24
C ILE A 309 -16.51 26.62 8.08
N ASP A 310 -16.21 26.23 6.84
CA ASP A 310 -15.54 24.96 6.55
C ASP A 310 -14.08 24.99 7.02
N THR A 311 -13.36 26.08 6.76
CA THR A 311 -11.98 26.24 7.25
C THR A 311 -11.92 26.49 8.75
N LEU A 312 -12.89 27.19 9.33
CA LEU A 312 -13.01 27.36 10.78
C LEU A 312 -13.22 26.01 11.49
N SER A 313 -14.07 25.15 10.93
CA SER A 313 -14.37 23.81 11.49
C SER A 313 -13.21 22.83 11.32
N ALA A 314 -12.43 22.97 10.24
CA ALA A 314 -11.21 22.20 10.04
C ALA A 314 -10.16 22.53 11.12
N ASP A 315 -9.96 23.81 11.43
CA ASP A 315 -9.00 24.22 12.47
C ASP A 315 -9.49 23.84 13.88
N ALA A 316 -10.80 23.91 14.14
CA ALA A 316 -11.39 23.49 15.41
C ALA A 316 -11.14 22.00 15.76
N SER A 317 -10.89 21.16 14.75
CA SER A 317 -10.52 19.75 14.98
C SER A 317 -9.21 19.58 15.75
N MET A 318 -8.36 20.62 15.77
CA MET A 318 -7.08 20.63 16.47
C MET A 318 -7.20 21.02 17.95
N ILE A 319 -8.36 21.52 18.40
CA ILE A 319 -8.57 21.94 19.80
C ILE A 319 -8.37 20.77 20.76
N GLY A 320 -8.80 19.56 20.39
CA GLY A 320 -8.60 18.36 21.22
C GLY A 320 -7.14 17.94 21.41
N SER A 321 -6.20 18.58 20.71
CA SER A 321 -4.76 18.37 20.87
C SER A 321 -4.09 19.39 21.80
N LEU A 322 -4.83 20.40 22.29
CA LEU A 322 -4.33 21.39 23.25
C LEU A 322 -4.33 20.82 24.69
N PRO A 323 -3.49 21.35 25.60
CA PRO A 323 -3.58 21.07 27.04
C PRO A 323 -4.99 21.34 27.58
N GLU A 324 -5.47 20.54 28.54
CA GLU A 324 -6.87 20.60 29.04
C GLU A 324 -7.29 22.01 29.50
N ASP A 325 -6.36 22.77 30.10
CA ASP A 325 -6.60 24.14 30.57
C ASP A 325 -6.90 25.13 29.42
N ASP A 326 -6.43 24.85 28.19
CA ASP A 326 -6.53 25.72 27.02
C ASP A 326 -7.63 25.30 26.03
N GLN A 327 -8.24 24.13 26.22
CA GLN A 327 -9.29 23.62 25.32
C GLN A 327 -10.58 24.43 25.42
N GLN A 328 -11.02 24.75 26.65
CA GLN A 328 -12.25 25.49 26.87
C GLN A 328 -12.19 26.94 26.31
N PRO A 329 -11.11 27.72 26.56
CA PRO A 329 -10.94 29.02 25.92
C PRO A 329 -10.93 28.96 24.38
N ALA A 330 -10.33 27.92 23.79
CA ALA A 330 -10.31 27.76 22.33
C ALA A 330 -11.70 27.41 21.76
N LEU A 331 -12.48 26.59 22.48
CA LEU A 331 -13.88 26.28 22.13
C LEU A 331 -14.77 27.53 22.19
N ASP A 332 -14.57 28.39 23.19
CA ASP A 332 -15.34 29.63 23.32
C ASP A 332 -15.09 30.57 22.13
N VAL A 333 -13.83 30.69 21.68
CA VAL A 333 -13.46 31.46 20.48
C VAL A 333 -14.04 30.84 19.21
N TYR A 334 -14.01 29.51 19.06
CA TYR A 334 -14.64 28.84 17.93
C TYR A 334 -16.13 29.16 17.83
N ASN A 335 -16.85 29.10 18.96
CA ASN A 335 -18.28 29.41 19.00
C ASN A 335 -18.57 30.88 18.69
N GLU A 336 -17.72 31.81 19.14
CA GLU A 336 -17.82 33.24 18.80
C GLU A 336 -17.63 33.47 17.28
N CYS A 337 -16.58 32.88 16.70
CA CYS A 337 -16.31 32.99 15.26
C CYS A 337 -17.40 32.32 14.41
N LEU A 338 -17.92 31.16 14.85
CA LEU A 338 -19.00 30.46 14.17
C LEU A 338 -20.28 31.30 14.18
N ALA A 339 -20.62 31.90 15.32
CA ALA A 339 -21.77 32.81 15.42
C ALA A 339 -21.62 34.01 14.48
N ALA A 340 -20.44 34.63 14.42
CA ALA A 340 -20.17 35.77 13.53
C ALA A 340 -20.22 35.43 12.03
N LEU A 341 -19.87 34.20 11.64
CA LEU A 341 -19.94 33.74 10.24
C LEU A 341 -21.31 33.17 9.83
N SER A 342 -22.15 32.85 10.81
CA SER A 342 -23.51 32.33 10.60
C SER A 342 -24.62 33.39 10.64
N ALA A 343 -24.28 34.62 11.04
CA ALA A 343 -25.13 35.81 11.02
C ALA A 343 -24.99 36.54 9.68
#